data_AF-A0A5S9IUC2-F1
#
_entry.id   AF-A0A5S9IUC2-F1
#
_cell.length_a   1.000
_cell.length_b   1.000
_cell.length_c   1.000
_cell.angle_alpha   90.00
_cell.angle_beta   90.00
_cell.angle_gamma   90.00
#
_symmetry.space_group_name_H-M   'P 1'
#
loop_
_entity.id
_entity.type
_entity.pdbx_description
1 polymer ?
#
loop_
_entity_poly.entity_id
_entity_poly.type
_entity_poly.pdbx_seq_one_letter_code
_entity_poly.pdbx_strand_id
1 'polypeptide(L)'
;MLQIEKFVISYPNHIDIFLLRGRIYEEKQQLDLAVKDYQKVVQKIDNIEAYYRLANIYYNTKKYLRVVDIINKIFATRLKIHPGAKSNFLFFRGVARFFLDRFQDSLNDFSQIKEKRKYLKSKDASYLYYYQGIILLQQKKYSEAKKSFLIAAKGLKSSSQQKSIQRYLQQIEKINK
;
A
#
# COMPACT_ATOMS: atom_id res chain seq x y z
N MET A 1 21.66 -21.28 5.58
CA MET A 1 22.43 -20.11 6.07
C MET A 1 23.89 -20.15 5.59
N LEU A 2 24.61 -21.27 5.74
CA LEU A 2 26.03 -21.43 5.35
C LEU A 2 26.39 -21.05 3.88
N GLN A 3 25.54 -21.33 2.89
CA GLN A 3 25.85 -21.00 1.49
C GLN A 3 25.82 -19.49 1.18
N ILE A 4 24.96 -18.72 1.87
CA ILE A 4 24.79 -17.29 1.59
C ILE A 4 25.90 -16.47 2.26
N GLU A 5 26.27 -16.84 3.48
CA GLU A 5 27.40 -16.20 4.18
C GLU A 5 28.71 -16.38 3.41
N LYS A 6 28.96 -17.59 2.87
CA LYS A 6 30.11 -17.84 2.00
C LYS A 6 30.06 -17.01 0.71
N PHE A 7 28.89 -16.88 0.09
CA PHE A 7 28.71 -16.08 -1.13
C PHE A 7 28.89 -14.57 -0.88
N VAL A 8 28.44 -14.06 0.26
CA VAL A 8 28.62 -12.66 0.71
C VAL A 8 30.10 -12.32 0.85
N ILE A 9 30.90 -13.24 1.37
CA ILE A 9 32.35 -13.07 1.53
C ILE A 9 33.05 -13.05 0.17
N SER A 10 32.62 -13.87 -0.78
CA SER A 10 33.24 -13.98 -2.10
C SER A 10 32.86 -12.86 -3.08
N TYR A 11 31.70 -12.22 -2.92
CA TYR A 11 31.20 -11.17 -3.83
C TYR A 11 30.51 -10.00 -3.09
N PRO A 12 31.24 -9.22 -2.28
CA PRO A 12 30.66 -8.24 -1.33
C PRO A 12 29.85 -7.10 -1.98
N ASN A 13 29.93 -6.94 -3.31
CA ASN A 13 29.30 -5.87 -4.06
C ASN A 13 28.13 -6.30 -4.96
N HIS A 14 27.69 -7.57 -4.90
CA HIS A 14 26.55 -8.00 -5.71
C HIS A 14 25.25 -7.46 -5.13
N ILE A 15 24.54 -6.62 -5.88
CA ILE A 15 23.30 -5.97 -5.43
C ILE A 15 22.22 -6.97 -5.01
N ASP A 16 22.20 -8.15 -5.66
CA ASP A 16 21.29 -9.25 -5.37
C ASP A 16 21.50 -9.86 -3.99
N ILE A 17 22.70 -9.74 -3.41
CA ILE A 17 22.97 -10.21 -2.05
C ILE A 17 22.21 -9.36 -1.04
N PHE A 18 22.16 -8.03 -1.23
CA PHE A 18 21.36 -7.18 -0.35
C PHE A 18 19.87 -7.50 -0.49
N LEU A 19 19.38 -7.76 -1.70
CA LEU A 19 18.00 -8.19 -1.88
C LEU A 19 17.71 -9.51 -1.16
N LEU A 20 18.53 -10.53 -1.36
CA LEU A 20 18.35 -11.84 -0.74
C LEU A 20 18.47 -11.79 0.79
N ARG A 21 19.48 -11.10 1.31
CA ARG A 21 19.67 -10.95 2.75
C ARG A 21 18.54 -10.15 3.39
N GLY A 22 18.05 -9.12 2.71
CA GLY A 22 16.86 -8.39 3.12
C GLY A 22 15.64 -9.30 3.26
N ARG A 23 15.42 -10.23 2.31
CA ARG A 23 14.32 -11.22 2.39
C ARG A 23 14.45 -12.12 3.61
N ILE A 24 15.65 -12.60 3.89
CA ILE A 24 15.92 -13.44 5.06
C ILE A 24 15.66 -12.67 6.35
N TYR A 25 16.06 -11.39 6.41
CA TYR A 25 15.75 -10.54 7.55
C TYR A 25 14.25 -10.29 7.71
N GLU A 26 13.51 -10.08 6.61
CA GLU A 26 12.05 -9.94 6.63
C GLU A 26 11.38 -11.22 7.16
N GLU A 27 11.79 -12.40 6.71
CA GLU A 27 11.30 -13.70 7.20
C GLU A 27 11.57 -13.88 8.70
N LYS A 28 12.72 -13.41 9.19
CA LYS A 28 13.08 -13.41 10.61
C LYS A 28 12.45 -12.28 11.43
N GLN A 29 11.56 -11.47 10.84
CA GLN A 29 10.96 -10.28 11.46
C GLN A 29 11.97 -9.21 11.89
N GLN A 30 13.20 -9.26 11.37
CA GLN A 30 14.25 -8.26 11.60
C GLN A 30 14.08 -7.09 10.61
N LEU A 31 12.95 -6.40 10.71
CA LEU A 31 12.48 -5.45 9.69
C LEU A 31 13.43 -4.27 9.47
N ASP A 32 14.11 -3.77 10.50
CA ASP A 32 15.06 -2.66 10.35
C ASP A 32 16.30 -3.08 9.53
N LEU A 33 16.79 -4.32 9.71
CA LEU A 33 17.88 -4.86 8.91
C LEU A 33 17.43 -5.11 7.47
N ALA A 34 16.22 -5.63 7.27
CA ALA A 34 15.63 -5.81 5.95
C ALA A 34 15.50 -4.48 5.19
N VAL A 35 14.99 -3.44 5.86
CA VAL A 35 14.88 -2.08 5.32
C VAL A 35 16.23 -1.55 4.90
N LYS A 36 17.25 -1.68 5.76
CA LYS A 36 18.62 -1.19 5.46
C LYS A 36 19.18 -1.84 4.19
N ASP A 37 18.95 -3.14 4.00
CA ASP A 37 19.43 -3.84 2.81
C ASP A 37 18.61 -3.51 1.56
N TYR A 38 17.27 -3.45 1.64
CA TYR A 38 16.46 -3.03 0.50
C TYR A 38 16.74 -1.58 0.09
N GLN A 39 17.04 -0.70 1.04
CA GLN A 39 17.46 0.67 0.75
C GLN A 39 18.75 0.71 -0.08
N LYS A 40 19.73 -0.15 0.22
CA LYS A 40 20.95 -0.26 -0.59
C LYS A 40 20.65 -0.72 -2.02
N VAL A 41 19.65 -1.59 -2.20
CA VAL A 41 19.20 -2.03 -3.53
C VAL A 41 18.66 -0.84 -4.33
N VAL A 42 17.64 -0.14 -3.80
CA VAL A 42 16.97 0.95 -4.52
C VAL A 42 17.81 2.22 -4.66
N GLN A 43 18.91 2.34 -3.93
CA GLN A 43 19.89 3.42 -4.11
C GLN A 43 20.79 3.21 -5.33
N LYS A 44 20.99 1.95 -5.76
CA LYS A 44 21.92 1.61 -6.84
C LYS A 44 21.20 1.23 -8.13
N ILE A 45 20.07 0.55 -8.02
CA ILE A 45 19.29 0.08 -9.18
C ILE A 45 17.81 0.29 -8.95
N ASP A 46 17.09 0.50 -10.04
CA ASP A 46 15.63 0.49 -10.02
C ASP A 46 15.12 -0.96 -9.96
N ASN A 47 14.74 -1.42 -8.77
CA ASN A 47 14.26 -2.79 -8.55
C ASN A 47 12.84 -2.81 -7.95
N ILE A 48 11.86 -3.25 -8.76
CA ILE A 48 10.43 -3.26 -8.39
C ILE A 48 10.19 -4.00 -7.07
N GLU A 49 10.87 -5.12 -6.87
CA GLU A 49 10.68 -5.93 -5.67
C GLU A 49 11.18 -5.23 -4.41
N ALA A 50 12.39 -4.66 -4.44
CA ALA A 50 12.93 -3.92 -3.30
C ALA A 50 12.05 -2.73 -2.94
N TYR A 51 11.54 -2.00 -3.94
CA TYR A 51 10.56 -0.93 -3.74
C TYR A 51 9.26 -1.45 -3.10
N TYR A 52 8.73 -2.58 -3.59
CA TYR A 52 7.51 -3.19 -3.05
C TYR A 52 7.68 -3.60 -1.58
N ARG A 53 8.79 -4.27 -1.26
CA ARG A 53 9.08 -4.71 0.11
C ARG A 53 9.28 -3.54 1.08
N LEU A 54 10.00 -2.50 0.67
CA LEU A 54 10.11 -1.26 1.44
C LEU A 54 8.74 -0.62 1.69
N ALA A 55 7.92 -0.46 0.64
CA ALA A 55 6.59 0.11 0.77
C ALA A 55 5.71 -0.71 1.73
N ASN A 56 5.75 -2.04 1.63
CA ASN A 56 4.99 -2.94 2.50
C ASN A 56 5.46 -2.85 3.98
N ILE A 57 6.77 -2.88 4.23
CA ILE A 57 7.31 -2.75 5.60
C ILE A 57 6.95 -1.39 6.18
N TYR A 58 7.12 -0.30 5.43
CA TYR A 58 6.75 1.04 5.90
C TYR A 58 5.25 1.20 6.12
N TYR A 59 4.42 0.58 5.29
CA TYR A 59 2.97 0.57 5.46
C TYR A 59 2.56 -0.15 6.74
N ASN A 60 3.09 -1.35 6.98
CA ASN A 60 2.78 -2.16 8.15
C ASN A 60 3.31 -1.53 9.46
N THR A 61 4.44 -0.81 9.38
CA THR A 61 5.00 -0.04 10.49
C THR A 61 4.46 1.39 10.59
N LYS A 62 3.41 1.73 9.83
CA LYS A 62 2.72 3.03 9.80
C LYS A 62 3.62 4.24 9.48
N LYS A 63 4.77 4.01 8.84
CA LYS A 63 5.70 5.06 8.36
C LYS A 63 5.18 5.65 7.05
N TYR A 64 4.00 6.28 7.07
CA TYR A 64 3.25 6.68 5.87
C TYR A 64 3.99 7.67 4.96
N LEU A 65 4.75 8.62 5.50
CA LEU A 65 5.59 9.49 4.68
C LEU A 65 6.59 8.70 3.84
N ARG A 66 7.26 7.72 4.45
CA ARG A 66 8.22 6.84 3.75
C ARG A 66 7.55 5.99 2.68
N VAL A 67 6.31 5.53 2.91
CA VAL A 67 5.52 4.83 1.88
C VAL A 67 5.36 5.72 0.66
N VAL A 68 4.96 6.99 0.85
CA VAL A 68 4.77 7.90 -0.27
C VAL A 68 6.08 8.19 -0.99
N ASP A 69 7.17 8.43 -0.26
CA ASP A 69 8.49 8.72 -0.85
C ASP A 69 8.97 7.57 -1.76
N ILE A 70 8.94 6.33 -1.24
CA ILE A 70 9.38 5.14 -1.96
C ILE A 70 8.52 4.90 -3.21
N ILE A 71 7.21 5.13 -3.12
CA ILE A 71 6.30 4.91 -4.25
C ILE A 71 6.42 6.03 -5.30
N ASN A 72 6.67 7.27 -4.88
CA ASN A 72 6.98 8.35 -5.81
C ASN A 72 8.30 8.07 -6.55
N LYS A 73 9.33 7.57 -5.85
CA LYS A 73 10.59 7.19 -6.48
C LYS A 73 10.39 6.15 -7.57
N ILE A 74 9.70 5.02 -7.29
CA ILE A 74 9.49 4.00 -8.33
C ILE A 74 8.68 4.53 -9.52
N PHE A 75 7.69 5.41 -9.30
CA PHE A 75 6.93 6.01 -10.40
C PHE A 75 7.71 7.05 -11.22
N ALA A 76 8.81 7.58 -10.69
CA ALA A 76 9.72 8.47 -11.42
C ALA A 76 10.77 7.68 -12.24
N THR A 77 10.89 6.37 -12.04
CA THR A 77 11.80 5.51 -12.82
C THR A 77 11.27 5.26 -14.23
N ARG A 78 12.15 4.78 -15.13
CA ARG A 78 11.75 4.32 -16.48
C ARG A 78 11.28 2.86 -16.51
N LEU A 79 11.10 2.22 -15.35
CA LEU A 79 10.71 0.83 -15.28
C LEU A 79 9.30 0.60 -15.85
N LYS A 80 9.15 -0.45 -16.64
CA LYS A 80 7.83 -0.94 -17.04
C LYS A 80 7.19 -1.69 -15.87
N ILE A 81 6.30 -1.02 -15.15
CA ILE A 81 5.60 -1.61 -14.01
C ILE A 81 4.35 -2.33 -14.50
N HIS A 82 4.27 -3.64 -14.22
CA HIS A 82 3.08 -4.42 -14.52
C HIS A 82 1.82 -3.79 -13.88
N PRO A 83 0.66 -3.75 -14.56
CA PRO A 83 -0.55 -3.11 -14.06
C PRO A 83 -0.96 -3.53 -12.64
N GLY A 84 -0.83 -4.82 -12.30
CA GLY A 84 -1.14 -5.29 -10.94
C GLY A 84 -0.19 -4.78 -9.86
N ALA A 85 1.12 -4.71 -10.15
CA ALA A 85 2.09 -4.12 -9.24
C ALA A 85 1.81 -2.61 -9.08
N LYS A 86 1.51 -1.92 -10.18
CA LYS A 86 1.13 -0.50 -10.15
C LYS A 86 -0.12 -0.27 -9.28
N SER A 87 -1.14 -1.13 -9.38
CA SER A 87 -2.33 -1.05 -8.52
C SER A 87 -1.99 -1.20 -7.03
N ASN A 88 -1.08 -2.11 -6.68
CA ASN A 88 -0.65 -2.27 -5.28
C ASN A 88 0.11 -1.04 -4.76
N PHE A 89 1.00 -0.46 -5.57
CA PHE A 89 1.68 0.79 -5.23
C PHE A 89 0.69 1.95 -5.06
N LEU A 90 -0.23 2.12 -6.00
CA LEU A 90 -1.27 3.14 -5.87
C LEU A 90 -2.12 2.93 -4.61
N PHE A 91 -2.45 1.67 -4.27
CA PHE A 91 -3.19 1.35 -3.05
C PHE A 91 -2.42 1.77 -1.80
N PHE A 92 -1.17 1.34 -1.64
CA PHE A 92 -0.34 1.71 -0.50
C PHE A 92 -0.16 3.23 -0.39
N ARG A 93 0.11 3.92 -1.51
CA ARG A 93 0.27 5.38 -1.51
C ARG A 93 -1.03 6.10 -1.20
N GLY A 94 -2.15 5.64 -1.74
CA GLY A 94 -3.47 6.22 -1.48
C GLY A 94 -3.89 6.09 -0.01
N VAL A 95 -3.67 4.93 0.60
CA VAL A 95 -3.93 4.74 2.04
C VAL A 95 -2.96 5.56 2.90
N ALA A 96 -1.66 5.58 2.55
CA ALA A 96 -0.69 6.42 3.26
C ALA A 96 -1.06 7.91 3.18
N ARG A 97 -1.50 8.39 2.02
CA ARG A 97 -1.99 9.77 1.82
C ARG A 97 -3.25 10.07 2.63
N PHE A 98 -4.15 9.09 2.78
CA PHE A 98 -5.31 9.23 3.66
C PHE A 98 -4.87 9.48 5.12
N PHE A 99 -3.94 8.68 5.64
CA PHE A 99 -3.41 8.86 7.01
C PHE A 99 -2.53 10.09 7.20
N LEU A 100 -2.17 10.78 6.11
CA LEU A 100 -1.44 12.05 6.12
C LEU A 100 -2.39 13.22 5.80
N ASP A 101 -3.70 13.02 5.88
CA ASP A 101 -4.75 14.00 5.57
C ASP A 101 -4.70 14.60 4.16
N ARG A 102 -3.95 13.97 3.24
CA ARG A 102 -3.89 14.34 1.81
C ARG A 102 -5.01 13.66 1.04
N PHE A 103 -6.24 14.01 1.37
CA PHE A 103 -7.43 13.32 0.89
C PHE A 103 -7.62 13.41 -0.62
N GLN A 104 -7.33 14.55 -1.26
CA GLN A 104 -7.50 14.68 -2.70
C GLN A 104 -6.49 13.81 -3.47
N ASP A 105 -5.24 13.76 -3.01
CA ASP A 105 -4.22 12.87 -3.58
C ASP A 105 -4.58 11.39 -3.38
N SER A 106 -5.15 11.07 -2.22
CA SER A 106 -5.64 9.72 -1.89
C SER A 106 -6.74 9.29 -2.87
N LEU A 107 -7.74 10.15 -3.09
CA LEU A 107 -8.80 9.90 -4.07
C LEU A 107 -8.25 9.74 -5.50
N ASN A 108 -7.24 10.53 -5.88
CA ASN A 108 -6.59 10.44 -7.18
C ASN A 108 -5.80 9.12 -7.37
N ASP A 109 -5.18 8.60 -6.32
CA ASP A 109 -4.57 7.28 -6.38
C ASP A 109 -5.62 6.17 -6.49
N PHE A 110 -6.71 6.28 -5.73
CA PHE A 110 -7.80 5.30 -5.75
C PHE A 110 -8.57 5.27 -7.07
N SER A 111 -8.77 6.41 -7.73
CA SER A 111 -9.45 6.47 -9.04
C SER A 111 -8.67 5.70 -10.11
N GLN A 112 -7.34 5.80 -10.12
CA GLN A 112 -6.47 5.08 -11.05
C GLN A 112 -6.52 3.55 -10.90
N ILE A 113 -6.99 3.04 -9.76
CA ILE A 113 -7.14 1.60 -9.52
C ILE A 113 -8.49 1.07 -10.03
N LYS A 114 -9.53 1.91 -10.11
CA LYS A 114 -10.90 1.49 -10.46
C LYS A 114 -11.00 0.82 -11.83
N GLU A 115 -10.22 1.29 -12.80
CA GLU A 115 -10.15 0.72 -14.15
C GLU A 115 -9.48 -0.66 -14.19
N LYS A 116 -8.82 -1.07 -13.10
CA LYS A 116 -7.90 -2.22 -13.05
C LYS A 116 -8.11 -3.09 -11.81
N ARG A 117 -9.31 -3.06 -11.22
CA ARG A 117 -9.66 -3.78 -9.97
C ARG A 117 -9.33 -5.27 -9.98
N LYS A 118 -9.38 -5.93 -11.15
CA LYS A 118 -9.08 -7.38 -11.29
C LYS A 118 -7.71 -7.79 -10.76
N TYR A 119 -6.80 -6.84 -10.55
CA TYR A 119 -5.45 -7.11 -10.06
C TYR A 119 -5.23 -6.87 -8.57
N LEU A 120 -6.20 -6.29 -7.84
CA LEU A 120 -6.10 -6.16 -6.38
C LEU A 120 -6.58 -7.43 -5.69
N LYS A 121 -5.97 -7.76 -4.55
CA LYS A 121 -6.57 -8.75 -3.64
C LYS A 121 -7.94 -8.25 -3.18
N SER A 122 -8.90 -9.15 -3.06
CA SER A 122 -10.31 -8.81 -2.75
C SER A 122 -10.46 -7.96 -1.48
N LYS A 123 -9.61 -8.19 -0.48
CA LYS A 123 -9.58 -7.42 0.77
C LYS A 123 -9.07 -5.99 0.56
N ASP A 124 -8.00 -5.79 -0.20
CA ASP A 124 -7.41 -4.47 -0.47
C ASP A 124 -8.36 -3.60 -1.29
N ALA A 125 -9.04 -4.20 -2.27
CA ALA A 125 -10.10 -3.53 -3.01
C ALA A 125 -11.20 -3.02 -2.08
N SER A 126 -11.55 -3.77 -1.03
CA SER A 126 -12.59 -3.37 -0.08
C SER A 126 -12.13 -2.25 0.87
N TYR A 127 -10.87 -2.28 1.32
CA TYR A 127 -10.30 -1.18 2.11
C TYR A 127 -10.20 0.12 1.32
N LEU A 128 -9.89 0.06 0.03
CA LEU A 128 -9.91 1.24 -0.83
C LEU A 128 -11.27 1.94 -0.78
N TYR A 129 -12.37 1.20 -0.95
CA TYR A 129 -13.71 1.80 -0.86
C TYR A 129 -14.07 2.28 0.54
N TYR A 130 -13.54 1.62 1.57
CA TYR A 130 -13.73 2.07 2.94
C TYR A 130 -13.10 3.46 3.17
N TYR A 131 -11.82 3.63 2.83
CA TYR A 131 -11.15 4.93 2.96
C TYR A 131 -11.75 5.98 2.02
N GLN A 132 -12.08 5.60 0.78
CA GLN A 132 -12.78 6.48 -0.15
C GLN A 132 -14.13 6.96 0.42
N GLY A 133 -14.90 6.07 1.04
CA GLY A 133 -16.17 6.40 1.68
C GLY A 133 -16.01 7.41 2.81
N ILE A 134 -14.99 7.24 3.66
CA ILE A 134 -14.69 8.18 4.76
C ILE A 134 -14.36 9.57 4.20
N ILE A 135 -13.48 9.65 3.20
CA ILE A 135 -13.11 10.93 2.59
C ILE A 135 -14.36 11.62 2.01
N LEU A 136 -15.18 10.89 1.26
CA LEU A 136 -16.38 11.42 0.63
C LEU A 136 -17.42 11.88 1.67
N LEU A 137 -17.55 11.14 2.77
CA LEU A 137 -18.42 11.52 3.88
C LEU A 137 -17.99 12.85 4.48
N GLN A 138 -16.69 13.05 4.72
CA GLN A 138 -16.13 14.32 5.20
C GLN A 138 -16.36 15.47 4.21
N GLN A 139 -16.31 15.19 2.92
CA GLN A 139 -16.64 16.15 1.85
C GLN A 139 -18.16 16.39 1.69
N LYS A 140 -19.02 15.82 2.56
CA LYS A 140 -20.48 15.87 2.47
C LYS A 140 -21.06 15.29 1.17
N LYS A 141 -20.28 14.45 0.48
CA LYS A 141 -20.65 13.73 -0.74
C LYS A 141 -21.36 12.43 -0.40
N TYR A 142 -22.54 12.54 0.21
CA TYR A 142 -23.22 11.43 0.88
C TYR A 142 -23.60 10.28 -0.06
N SER A 143 -24.06 10.58 -1.27
CA SER A 143 -24.44 9.57 -2.26
C SER A 143 -23.25 8.71 -2.70
N GLU A 144 -22.10 9.34 -3.02
CA GLU A 144 -20.88 8.61 -3.38
C GLU A 144 -20.26 7.88 -2.16
N ALA A 145 -20.34 8.48 -0.97
CA ALA A 145 -19.89 7.85 0.26
C ALA A 145 -20.67 6.56 0.53
N LYS A 146 -22.02 6.60 0.46
CA LYS A 146 -22.90 5.43 0.60
C LYS A 146 -22.55 4.33 -0.39
N LYS A 147 -22.38 4.66 -1.67
CA LYS A 147 -21.96 3.70 -2.70
C LYS A 147 -20.62 3.04 -2.35
N SER A 148 -19.64 3.83 -1.91
CA SER A 148 -18.32 3.32 -1.52
C SER A 148 -18.43 2.37 -0.32
N PHE A 149 -19.15 2.75 0.73
CA PHE A 149 -19.34 1.90 1.90
C PHE A 149 -20.05 0.57 1.59
N LEU A 150 -21.06 0.58 0.72
CA LEU A 150 -21.74 -0.65 0.30
C LEU A 150 -20.80 -1.60 -0.47
N ILE A 151 -19.90 -1.06 -1.29
CA ILE A 151 -18.87 -1.87 -1.96
C ILE A 151 -17.88 -2.42 -0.93
N ALA A 152 -17.43 -1.60 0.01
CA ALA A 152 -16.50 -2.02 1.05
C ALA A 152 -17.07 -3.16 1.92
N ALA A 153 -18.36 -3.10 2.26
CA ALA A 153 -19.05 -4.10 3.08
C ALA A 153 -19.05 -5.50 2.46
N LYS A 154 -19.00 -5.63 1.12
CA LYS A 154 -19.01 -6.93 0.44
C LYS A 154 -17.76 -7.77 0.74
N GLY A 155 -16.59 -7.14 0.92
CA GLY A 155 -15.34 -7.86 1.16
C GLY A 155 -14.76 -7.69 2.57
N LEU A 156 -15.18 -6.69 3.35
CA LEU A 156 -14.80 -6.56 4.76
C LEU A 156 -15.80 -7.32 5.64
N LYS A 157 -15.49 -8.60 5.94
CA LYS A 157 -16.34 -9.49 6.75
C LYS A 157 -16.05 -9.46 8.25
N SER A 158 -15.05 -8.71 8.70
CA SER A 158 -14.73 -8.59 10.12
C SER A 158 -15.76 -7.72 10.85
N SER A 159 -16.14 -8.16 12.05
CA SER A 159 -17.24 -7.58 12.83
C SER A 159 -17.05 -6.10 13.17
N SER A 160 -15.82 -5.63 13.41
CA SER A 160 -15.55 -4.23 13.75
C SER A 160 -15.66 -3.29 12.55
N GLN A 161 -15.16 -3.69 11.37
CA GLN A 161 -15.28 -2.89 10.15
C GLN A 161 -16.74 -2.84 9.66
N GLN A 162 -17.49 -3.94 9.75
CA GLN A 162 -18.91 -3.93 9.40
C GLN A 162 -19.71 -3.00 10.32
N LYS A 163 -19.47 -3.04 11.63
CA LYS A 163 -20.07 -2.09 12.59
C LYS A 163 -19.76 -0.63 12.23
N SER A 164 -18.51 -0.35 11.87
CA SER A 164 -18.09 1.01 11.48
C SER A 164 -18.81 1.46 10.21
N ILE A 165 -18.86 0.61 9.18
CA ILE A 165 -19.59 0.89 7.93
C ILE A 165 -21.08 1.13 8.20
N GLN A 166 -21.72 0.29 9.02
CA GLN A 166 -23.13 0.44 9.36
C GLN A 166 -23.42 1.78 10.05
N ARG A 167 -22.54 2.22 10.97
CA ARG A 167 -22.66 3.53 11.60
C ARG A 167 -22.59 4.67 10.58
N TYR A 168 -21.64 4.61 9.64
CA TYR A 168 -21.56 5.62 8.57
C TYR A 168 -22.80 5.63 7.67
N LEU A 169 -23.34 4.46 7.32
CA LEU A 169 -24.56 4.37 6.52
C LEU A 169 -25.77 4.96 7.26
N GLN A 170 -25.94 4.66 8.55
CA GLN A 170 -26.99 5.26 9.38
C GLN A 170 -26.86 6.77 9.51
N GLN A 171 -25.62 7.28 9.66
CA GLN A 171 -25.35 8.72 9.69
C GLN A 171 -25.79 9.40 8.39
N ILE A 172 -25.43 8.82 7.23
CA ILE A 172 -25.84 9.33 5.92
C ILE A 172 -27.36 9.34 5.77
N GLU A 173 -28.04 8.29 6.22
CA GLU A 173 -29.51 8.19 6.14
C GLU A 173 -30.23 9.22 6.99
N LYS A 174 -29.68 9.57 8.16
CA LYS A 174 -30.23 10.63 9.01
C LYS A 174 -30.11 12.03 8.39
N ILE A 175 -29.06 12.28 7.62
CA ILE A 175 -28.81 13.60 6.99
C ILE A 175 -29.72 13.83 5.77
N ASN A 176 -30.12 12.75 5.09
CA ASN A 176 -30.94 12.81 3.87
C ASN A 176 -32.45 12.68 4.14
N LYS A 177 -32.89 12.64 5.40
CA LYS A 177 -34.29 12.72 5.82
C LYS A 177 -34.61 14.16 6.23
#